data_AF-A0A6J7F3P0-F1
#
_entry.id   AF-A0A6J7F3P0-F1
#
_cell.length_a   1.000
_cell.length_b   1.000
_cell.length_c   1.000
_cell.angle_alpha   90.00
_cell.angle_beta   90.00
_cell.angle_gamma   90.00
#
_symmetry.space_group_name_H-M   'P 1'
#
loop_
_entity.id
_entity.type
_entity.pdbx_description
1 polymer ?
#
loop_
_entity_poly.entity_id
_entity_poly.type
_entity_poly.pdbx_seq_one_letter_code
_entity_poly.pdbx_strand_id
1 'polypeptide(L)'
;MATSTVGIALERGIDDPLPQLWDLRPLSVRRTVTMNGTPDPDWASGVLLSGSARDVAVDGQGNIAWEHTAQLSARADGAGFLLTIDVSDDSHRRSLTEELKGRNIGPGFRGHISKLQNSYDPNSLIGCMLDELSGMRHVAGYGRIVAAPPLPGFLANSPQVGTCAGWRAGGVAATAHDQHILGVLPHAPTIHELVEDGPAWHYEDEVPFGTMQRRRLLDIYRGENASVKIEMWFRDSLHRAIADDGALHEYVVTGELDAAGVLVKAHATPRTLPMGDCPLAAEHVTLLLGRTPNELDEGVRQHLRGELGCTHLNDAMRFIRSTDVMLNQLS
;
A
#
# COMPACT_ATOMS: atom_id res chain seq x y z
N MET A 1 19.07 -6.84 17.58
CA MET A 1 18.07 -5.96 16.95
C MET A 1 18.75 -4.63 16.66
N ALA A 2 19.09 -4.38 15.40
CA ALA A 2 19.57 -3.04 15.02
C ALA A 2 18.34 -2.12 15.07
N THR A 3 18.31 -1.21 16.03
CA THR A 3 17.33 -0.13 16.05
C THR A 3 17.59 0.71 14.80
N SER A 4 16.79 0.50 13.77
CA SER A 4 16.67 1.40 12.61
C SER A 4 16.49 2.81 13.16
N THR A 5 17.53 3.63 13.02
CA THR A 5 17.47 5.05 13.41
C THR A 5 16.76 5.75 12.28
N VAL A 6 15.50 6.11 12.53
CA VAL A 6 14.69 6.89 11.60
C VAL A 6 15.46 8.16 11.22
N GLY A 7 15.45 8.53 9.93
CA GLY A 7 16.10 9.77 9.45
C GLY A 7 17.55 9.67 8.98
N ILE A 8 18.16 8.47 8.96
CA ILE A 8 19.55 8.31 8.53
C ILE A 8 19.63 7.45 7.26
N ALA A 9 20.42 7.92 6.28
CA ALA A 9 20.74 7.14 5.09
C ALA A 9 21.64 5.97 5.47
N LEU A 10 21.33 4.79 4.94
CA LEU A 10 22.08 3.56 5.17
C LEU A 10 22.94 3.22 3.96
N GLU A 11 24.01 2.45 4.17
CA GLU A 11 24.82 1.92 3.05
C GLU A 11 24.04 0.89 2.21
N ARG A 12 23.05 0.23 2.81
CA ARG A 12 22.18 -0.78 2.18
C ARG A 12 20.74 -0.59 2.62
N GLY A 13 19.81 -1.21 1.89
CA GLY A 13 18.42 -1.34 2.31
C GLY A 13 18.26 -2.03 3.67
N ILE A 14 17.04 -2.01 4.18
CA ILE A 14 16.67 -2.70 5.42
C ILE A 14 16.11 -4.08 5.05
N ASP A 15 16.64 -5.12 5.68
CA ASP A 15 16.17 -6.50 5.61
C ASP A 15 15.66 -6.91 6.99
N ASP A 16 14.45 -6.46 7.31
CA ASP A 16 13.79 -6.71 8.59
C ASP A 16 12.27 -6.71 8.37
N PRO A 17 11.74 -7.69 7.62
CA PRO A 17 10.31 -7.81 7.43
C PRO A 17 9.60 -7.96 8.78
N LEU A 18 8.34 -7.52 8.87
CA LEU A 18 7.59 -7.72 10.10
C LEU A 18 7.40 -9.24 10.31
N PRO A 19 7.73 -9.79 11.49
CA PRO A 19 7.61 -11.23 11.72
C PRO A 19 6.17 -11.66 12.03
N GLN A 20 5.34 -10.75 12.55
CA GLN A 20 3.96 -11.00 12.95
C GLN A 20 3.16 -9.70 12.95
N LEU A 21 1.91 -9.75 12.48
CA LEU A 21 0.94 -8.67 12.61
C LEU A 21 0.28 -8.71 13.98
N TRP A 22 -0.19 -7.56 14.46
CA TRP A 22 -0.92 -7.49 15.72
C TRP A 22 -2.34 -8.05 15.59
N ASP A 23 -2.81 -8.62 16.70
CA ASP A 23 -4.13 -9.21 16.80
C ASP A 23 -5.26 -8.21 16.59
N LEU A 24 -6.41 -8.74 16.21
CA LEU A 24 -7.64 -7.99 16.09
C LEU A 24 -8.11 -7.53 17.49
N ARG A 25 -8.14 -6.22 17.71
CA ARG A 25 -8.31 -5.61 19.04
C ARG A 25 -9.80 -5.47 19.42
N PRO A 26 -10.22 -5.70 20.68
CA PRO A 26 -11.55 -5.30 21.15
C PRO A 26 -11.81 -3.80 21.00
N LEU A 27 -13.06 -3.41 20.76
CA LEU A 27 -13.46 -2.00 20.57
C LEU A 27 -12.66 -1.29 19.46
N SER A 28 -12.46 -1.99 18.34
CA SER A 28 -11.73 -1.47 17.20
C SER A 28 -12.44 -1.75 15.88
N VAL A 29 -12.02 -1.03 14.85
CA VAL A 29 -12.38 -1.30 13.46
C VAL A 29 -11.09 -1.55 12.68
N ARG A 30 -11.02 -2.69 11.99
CA ARG A 30 -9.92 -3.09 11.12
C ARG A 30 -10.37 -3.07 9.66
N ARG A 31 -9.60 -2.38 8.83
CA ARG A 31 -9.65 -2.50 7.38
C ARG A 31 -8.44 -3.26 6.88
N THR A 32 -8.66 -4.22 5.98
CA THR A 32 -7.61 -4.94 5.26
C THR A 32 -7.84 -4.83 3.77
N VAL A 33 -6.78 -4.66 2.99
CA VAL A 33 -6.84 -4.60 1.51
C VAL A 33 -5.65 -5.34 0.94
N THR A 34 -5.93 -6.22 -0.01
CA THR A 34 -4.92 -6.89 -0.84
C THR A 34 -5.19 -6.60 -2.30
N MET A 35 -4.17 -6.17 -3.01
CA MET A 35 -4.20 -5.99 -4.47
C MET A 35 -3.08 -6.83 -5.08
N ASN A 36 -3.43 -7.65 -6.06
CA ASN A 36 -2.53 -8.50 -6.81
C ASN A 36 -2.41 -7.99 -8.25
N GLY A 37 -1.20 -8.01 -8.80
CA GLY A 37 -0.91 -7.75 -10.20
C GLY A 37 -0.14 -8.93 -10.78
N THR A 38 -0.79 -9.68 -11.67
CA THR A 38 -0.20 -10.86 -12.31
C THR A 38 0.08 -10.56 -13.78
N PRO A 39 1.28 -10.84 -14.30
CA PRO A 39 1.58 -10.64 -15.72
C PRO A 39 0.69 -11.49 -16.63
N ASP A 40 0.31 -10.96 -17.79
CA ASP A 40 -0.59 -11.66 -18.74
C ASP A 40 -0.26 -11.37 -20.22
N PRO A 41 0.36 -12.32 -20.95
CA PRO A 41 1.13 -13.47 -20.43
C PRO A 41 2.46 -13.05 -19.78
N ASP A 42 2.89 -11.83 -20.08
CA ASP A 42 4.10 -11.21 -19.56
C ASP A 42 3.78 -9.76 -19.18
N TRP A 43 4.64 -9.14 -18.37
CA TRP A 43 4.42 -7.79 -17.91
C TRP A 43 4.41 -6.73 -19.01
N ALA A 44 5.07 -6.95 -20.15
CA ALA A 44 5.10 -6.02 -21.27
C ALA A 44 3.81 -6.06 -22.10
N SER A 45 3.12 -7.20 -22.10
CA SER A 45 1.83 -7.40 -22.77
C SER A 45 0.65 -6.86 -21.95
N GLY A 46 0.65 -7.10 -20.64
CA GLY A 46 -0.45 -6.68 -19.78
C GLY A 46 -0.37 -7.20 -18.36
N VAL A 47 -1.38 -6.83 -17.56
CA VAL A 47 -1.51 -7.26 -16.17
C VAL A 47 -2.98 -7.57 -15.85
N LEU A 48 -3.19 -8.71 -15.21
CA LEU A 48 -4.43 -9.06 -14.53
C LEU A 48 -4.36 -8.54 -13.09
N LEU A 49 -5.42 -7.87 -12.67
CA LEU A 49 -5.53 -7.21 -11.39
C LEU A 49 -6.67 -7.88 -10.61
N SER A 50 -6.39 -8.35 -9.40
CA SER A 50 -7.40 -8.82 -8.47
C SER A 50 -7.23 -8.14 -7.11
N GLY A 51 -8.33 -7.71 -6.50
CA GLY A 51 -8.32 -7.04 -5.22
C GLY A 51 -9.37 -7.61 -4.29
N SER A 52 -9.00 -7.79 -3.03
CA SER A 52 -9.88 -8.17 -1.92
C SER A 52 -9.77 -7.10 -0.84
N ALA A 53 -10.89 -6.70 -0.27
CA ALA A 53 -10.92 -5.74 0.81
C ALA A 53 -11.97 -6.13 1.86
N ARG A 54 -11.70 -5.81 3.12
CA ARG A 54 -12.59 -6.13 4.23
C ARG A 54 -12.52 -5.10 5.35
N ASP A 55 -13.68 -4.70 5.86
CA ASP A 55 -13.85 -4.02 7.15
C ASP A 55 -14.42 -4.99 8.19
N VAL A 56 -13.90 -4.96 9.41
CA VAL A 56 -14.41 -5.70 10.56
C VAL A 56 -14.46 -4.78 11.78
N ALA A 57 -15.58 -4.75 12.49
CA ALA A 57 -15.63 -4.20 13.85
C ALA A 57 -15.63 -5.29 14.91
N VAL A 58 -15.06 -4.94 16.05
CA VAL A 58 -14.90 -5.83 17.19
C VAL A 58 -15.57 -5.20 18.40
N ASP A 59 -16.43 -5.95 19.08
CA ASP A 59 -17.08 -5.51 20.30
C ASP A 59 -16.13 -5.49 21.51
N GLY A 60 -16.64 -5.11 22.67
CA GLY A 60 -15.88 -5.08 23.93
C GLY A 60 -15.51 -6.44 24.50
N GLN A 61 -16.11 -7.51 23.98
CA GLN A 61 -15.82 -8.90 24.34
C GLN A 61 -14.81 -9.55 23.39
N GLY A 62 -14.40 -8.84 22.33
CA GLY A 62 -13.48 -9.37 21.32
C GLY A 62 -14.16 -10.15 20.20
N ASN A 63 -15.49 -10.12 20.09
CA ASN A 63 -16.20 -10.78 19.00
C ASN A 63 -16.37 -9.83 17.81
N ILE A 64 -16.45 -10.40 16.60
CA ILE A 64 -16.83 -9.66 15.41
C ILE A 64 -18.27 -9.19 15.56
N ALA A 65 -18.47 -7.87 15.61
CA ALA A 65 -19.80 -7.26 15.68
C ALA A 65 -20.46 -7.19 14.31
N TRP A 66 -19.67 -6.87 13.28
CA TRP A 66 -20.08 -6.87 11.87
C TRP A 66 -18.83 -6.96 10.97
N GLU A 67 -19.06 -7.39 9.72
CA GLU A 67 -18.04 -7.53 8.68
C GLU A 67 -18.61 -7.06 7.34
N HIS A 68 -17.79 -6.38 6.54
CA HIS A 68 -18.10 -5.99 5.16
C HIS A 68 -16.97 -6.38 4.24
N THR A 69 -17.29 -6.86 3.03
CA THR A 69 -16.30 -7.29 2.05
C THR A 69 -16.50 -6.63 0.69
N ALA A 70 -15.41 -6.50 -0.06
CA ALA A 70 -15.44 -6.08 -1.44
C ALA A 70 -14.36 -6.78 -2.26
N GLN A 71 -14.62 -6.88 -3.57
CA GLN A 71 -13.76 -7.52 -4.55
C GLN A 71 -13.62 -6.62 -5.79
N LEU A 72 -12.45 -6.69 -6.44
CA LEU A 72 -12.15 -6.02 -7.69
C LEU A 72 -11.47 -7.00 -8.64
N SER A 73 -11.88 -7.01 -9.91
CA SER A 73 -11.15 -7.68 -10.98
C SER A 73 -10.98 -6.72 -12.15
N ALA A 74 -9.78 -6.59 -12.67
CA ALA A 74 -9.50 -5.72 -13.79
C ALA A 74 -8.39 -6.28 -14.68
N ARG A 75 -8.31 -5.75 -15.90
CA ARG A 75 -7.21 -6.03 -16.83
C ARG A 75 -6.70 -4.73 -17.38
N ALA A 76 -5.38 -4.58 -17.46
CA ALA A 76 -4.74 -3.46 -18.13
C ALA A 76 -3.71 -3.95 -19.14
N ASP A 77 -3.49 -3.18 -20.20
CA ASP A 77 -2.43 -3.46 -21.18
C ASP A 77 -1.03 -3.13 -20.61
N GLY A 78 0.01 -3.42 -21.40
CA GLY A 78 1.40 -3.14 -21.04
C GLY A 78 1.74 -1.67 -20.79
N ALA A 79 0.93 -0.73 -21.27
CA ALA A 79 1.08 0.69 -20.97
C ALA A 79 0.30 1.11 -19.70
N GLY A 80 -0.55 0.23 -19.17
CA GLY A 80 -1.39 0.45 -18.01
C GLY A 80 -2.75 1.08 -18.35
N PHE A 81 -3.23 0.96 -19.58
CA PHE A 81 -4.60 1.35 -19.91
C PHE A 81 -5.58 0.24 -19.57
N LEU A 82 -6.64 0.56 -18.83
CA LEU A 82 -7.69 -0.39 -18.46
C LEU A 82 -8.41 -0.92 -19.70
N LEU A 83 -8.59 -2.23 -19.73
CA LEU A 83 -9.36 -2.95 -20.74
C LEU A 83 -10.73 -3.35 -20.20
N THR A 84 -10.75 -3.85 -18.96
CA THR A 84 -11.95 -4.25 -18.22
C THR A 84 -11.78 -3.94 -16.74
N ILE A 85 -12.88 -3.70 -16.04
CA ILE A 85 -12.92 -3.57 -14.59
C ILE A 85 -14.32 -3.88 -14.06
N ASP A 86 -14.36 -4.76 -13.07
CA ASP A 86 -15.55 -5.18 -12.36
C ASP A 86 -15.30 -5.09 -10.86
N VAL A 87 -16.30 -4.65 -10.13
CA VAL A 87 -16.27 -4.52 -8.67
C VAL A 87 -17.51 -5.15 -8.06
N SER A 88 -17.36 -5.66 -6.84
CA SER A 88 -18.50 -6.11 -6.04
C SER A 88 -18.27 -5.86 -4.56
N ASP A 89 -19.35 -5.69 -3.82
CA ASP A 89 -19.41 -5.71 -2.36
C ASP A 89 -20.52 -6.65 -1.89
N ASP A 90 -20.84 -6.65 -0.60
CA ASP A 90 -21.85 -7.53 -0.01
C ASP A 90 -23.25 -7.38 -0.64
N SER A 91 -23.54 -6.23 -1.25
CA SER A 91 -24.88 -5.88 -1.75
C SER A 91 -24.97 -5.79 -3.27
N HIS A 92 -23.85 -5.48 -3.94
CA HIS A 92 -23.87 -5.07 -5.34
C HIS A 92 -22.70 -5.63 -6.14
N ARG A 93 -22.97 -5.90 -7.42
CA ARG A 93 -21.96 -6.17 -8.45
C ARG A 93 -22.14 -5.20 -9.60
N ARG A 94 -21.05 -4.56 -10.03
CA ARG A 94 -21.08 -3.57 -11.11
C ARG A 94 -19.84 -3.68 -11.98
N SER A 95 -20.03 -3.59 -13.28
CA SER A 95 -18.93 -3.31 -14.20
C SER A 95 -18.70 -1.81 -14.28
N LEU A 96 -17.43 -1.39 -14.24
CA LEU A 96 -17.00 -0.01 -14.48
C LEU A 96 -16.27 0.13 -15.81
N THR A 97 -16.34 -0.91 -16.65
CA THR A 97 -15.59 -0.99 -17.89
C THR A 97 -15.92 0.16 -18.83
N GLU A 98 -17.19 0.51 -19.00
CA GLU A 98 -17.58 1.59 -19.91
C GLU A 98 -17.06 2.96 -19.44
N GLU A 99 -17.03 3.20 -18.13
CA GLU A 99 -16.57 4.45 -17.53
C GLU A 99 -15.03 4.59 -17.53
N LEU A 100 -14.32 3.48 -17.36
CA LEU A 100 -12.88 3.47 -17.07
C LEU A 100 -12.00 2.84 -18.15
N LYS A 101 -12.56 2.17 -19.16
CA LYS A 101 -11.78 1.63 -20.27
C LYS A 101 -10.98 2.72 -20.99
N GLY A 102 -9.74 2.40 -21.32
CA GLY A 102 -8.79 3.33 -21.94
C GLY A 102 -8.24 4.40 -21.00
N ARG A 103 -8.58 4.39 -19.70
CA ARG A 103 -7.92 5.23 -18.69
C ARG A 103 -6.63 4.57 -18.25
N ASN A 104 -5.56 5.36 -18.13
CA ASN A 104 -4.29 4.87 -17.59
C ASN A 104 -4.41 4.78 -16.07
N ILE A 105 -4.05 3.63 -15.47
CA ILE A 105 -4.10 3.43 -14.01
C ILE A 105 -3.00 4.20 -13.26
N GLY A 106 -1.99 4.73 -13.96
CA GLY A 106 -0.93 5.56 -13.39
C GLY A 106 -1.28 7.05 -13.36
N PRO A 107 -0.57 7.92 -14.12
CA PRO A 107 -0.76 9.37 -14.05
C PRO A 107 -2.21 9.81 -14.28
N GLY A 108 -2.74 10.62 -13.36
CA GLY A 108 -4.07 11.22 -13.47
C GLY A 108 -5.24 10.29 -13.13
N PHE A 109 -5.02 9.00 -12.88
CA PHE A 109 -6.10 8.04 -12.62
C PHE A 109 -6.97 8.42 -11.42
N ARG A 110 -6.36 8.82 -10.30
CA ARG A 110 -7.07 9.30 -9.11
C ARG A 110 -8.00 10.49 -9.40
N GLY A 111 -7.61 11.38 -10.32
CA GLY A 111 -8.45 12.48 -10.78
C GLY A 111 -9.59 12.06 -11.71
N HIS A 112 -9.51 10.87 -12.32
CA HIS A 112 -10.63 10.24 -13.01
C HIS A 112 -11.58 9.57 -12.01
N ILE A 113 -11.06 8.83 -11.03
CA ILE A 113 -11.87 8.22 -9.95
C ILE A 113 -12.64 9.30 -9.19
N SER A 114 -12.02 10.45 -8.89
CA SER A 114 -12.71 11.53 -8.17
C SER A 114 -13.94 12.07 -8.91
N LYS A 115 -14.00 11.92 -10.24
CA LYS A 115 -15.18 12.31 -11.04
C LYS A 115 -16.30 11.26 -10.98
N LEU A 116 -16.00 10.06 -10.50
CA LEU A 116 -16.96 8.99 -10.22
C LEU A 116 -17.57 9.07 -8.81
N GLN A 117 -17.23 10.10 -8.01
CA GLN A 117 -17.65 10.20 -6.60
C GLN A 117 -19.16 10.13 -6.36
N ASN A 118 -19.98 10.52 -7.35
CA ASN A 118 -21.44 10.35 -7.26
C ASN A 118 -21.89 8.88 -7.35
N SER A 119 -20.99 7.97 -7.75
CA SER A 119 -21.22 6.53 -7.83
C SER A 119 -20.58 5.75 -6.69
N TYR A 120 -19.52 6.27 -6.05
CA TYR A 120 -18.80 5.59 -4.97
C TYR A 120 -18.10 6.58 -4.04
N ASP A 121 -18.08 6.23 -2.76
CA ASP A 121 -17.26 6.92 -1.76
C ASP A 121 -15.76 6.52 -1.92
N PRO A 122 -14.82 7.48 -2.12
CA PRO A 122 -13.38 7.22 -2.17
C PRO A 122 -12.80 6.52 -0.94
N ASN A 123 -13.50 6.64 0.20
CA ASN A 123 -13.13 6.04 1.46
C ASN A 123 -13.85 4.70 1.69
N SER A 124 -14.71 4.22 0.79
CA SER A 124 -15.26 2.86 0.84
C SER A 124 -14.21 1.78 0.50
N LEU A 125 -14.53 0.50 0.74
CA LEU A 125 -13.69 -0.63 0.33
C LEU A 125 -13.39 -0.62 -1.18
N ILE A 126 -14.42 -0.40 -2.01
CA ILE A 126 -14.27 -0.28 -3.47
C ILE A 126 -13.41 0.95 -3.82
N GLY A 127 -13.67 2.10 -3.20
CA GLY A 127 -12.91 3.32 -3.42
C GLY A 127 -11.42 3.16 -3.12
N CYS A 128 -11.08 2.42 -2.05
CA CYS A 128 -9.70 2.09 -1.71
C CYS A 128 -9.05 1.16 -2.72
N MET A 129 -9.74 0.11 -3.17
CA MET A 129 -9.19 -0.79 -4.21
C MET A 129 -8.99 -0.07 -5.54
N LEU A 130 -9.88 0.84 -5.92
CA LEU A 130 -9.70 1.67 -7.11
C LEU A 130 -8.44 2.55 -6.99
N ASP A 131 -8.20 3.13 -5.82
CA ASP A 131 -6.98 3.92 -5.54
C ASP A 131 -5.70 3.07 -5.60
N GLU A 132 -5.76 1.83 -5.11
CA GLU A 132 -4.64 0.88 -5.15
C GLU A 132 -4.22 0.48 -6.57
N LEU A 133 -5.06 0.65 -7.60
CA LEU A 133 -4.65 0.41 -8.99
C LEU A 133 -3.50 1.33 -9.41
N SER A 134 -3.48 2.58 -8.92
CA SER A 134 -2.35 3.49 -9.13
C SER A 134 -1.09 3.03 -8.42
N GLY A 135 -1.23 2.52 -7.20
CA GLY A 135 -0.14 1.88 -6.47
C GLY A 135 0.40 0.65 -7.21
N MET A 136 -0.50 -0.20 -7.71
CA MET A 136 -0.16 -1.41 -8.46
C MET A 136 0.65 -1.11 -9.72
N ARG A 137 0.34 -0.02 -10.43
CA ARG A 137 1.14 0.45 -11.56
C ARG A 137 2.60 0.76 -11.20
N HIS A 138 2.86 1.26 -9.99
CA HIS A 138 4.21 1.54 -9.52
C HIS A 138 4.98 0.24 -9.25
N VAL A 139 4.37 -0.73 -8.57
CA VAL A 139 5.04 -2.01 -8.23
C VAL A 139 5.12 -3.00 -9.39
N ALA A 140 4.21 -2.93 -10.37
CA ALA A 140 4.29 -3.72 -11.61
C ALA A 140 5.60 -3.45 -12.39
N GLY A 141 6.14 -2.23 -12.29
CA GLY A 141 7.46 -1.91 -12.85
C GLY A 141 8.59 -2.71 -12.19
N TYR A 142 8.49 -3.02 -10.90
CA TYR A 142 9.44 -3.87 -10.21
C TYR A 142 9.31 -5.34 -10.65
N GLY A 143 8.08 -5.83 -10.81
CA GLY A 143 7.84 -7.17 -11.37
C GLY A 143 8.53 -7.37 -12.73
N ARG A 144 8.52 -6.34 -13.60
CA ARG A 144 9.29 -6.33 -14.86
C ARG A 144 10.79 -6.43 -14.66
N ILE A 145 11.34 -5.65 -13.72
CA ILE A 145 12.79 -5.60 -13.48
C ILE A 145 13.28 -6.95 -12.97
N VAL A 146 12.54 -7.59 -12.05
CA VAL A 146 12.92 -8.89 -11.48
C VAL A 146 12.71 -10.04 -12.47
N ALA A 147 11.66 -9.99 -13.30
CA ALA A 147 11.36 -11.05 -14.28
C ALA A 147 12.23 -11.00 -15.55
N ALA A 148 12.83 -9.85 -15.87
CA ALA A 148 13.68 -9.71 -17.05
C ALA A 148 15.13 -10.16 -16.76
N PRO A 149 15.84 -10.79 -17.72
CA PRO A 149 17.26 -11.04 -17.56
C PRO A 149 18.02 -9.72 -17.40
N PRO A 150 19.02 -9.65 -16.51
CA PRO A 150 19.78 -8.42 -16.28
C PRO A 150 20.50 -8.00 -17.56
N LEU A 151 20.14 -6.84 -18.11
CA LEU A 151 20.84 -6.23 -19.23
C LEU A 151 21.96 -5.32 -18.70
N PRO A 152 23.23 -5.56 -19.04
CA PRO A 152 24.34 -4.71 -18.60
C PRO A 152 24.12 -3.25 -19.03
N GLY A 153 24.23 -2.32 -18.08
CA GLY A 153 24.14 -0.88 -18.34
C GLY A 153 22.73 -0.33 -18.59
N PHE A 154 21.67 -1.12 -18.38
CA PHE A 154 20.30 -0.68 -18.64
C PHE A 154 19.45 -0.68 -17.36
N LEU A 155 19.27 0.50 -16.76
CA LEU A 155 18.20 0.79 -15.81
C LEU A 155 16.89 1.10 -16.55
N ALA A 156 16.53 0.32 -17.59
CA ALA A 156 15.22 0.49 -18.20
C ALA A 156 14.14 0.27 -17.14
N ASN A 157 13.23 1.24 -17.04
CA ASN A 157 12.12 1.26 -16.09
C ASN A 157 12.48 1.57 -14.64
N SER A 158 13.72 1.97 -14.33
CA SER A 158 14.03 2.55 -13.02
C SER A 158 13.43 3.95 -12.87
N PRO A 159 12.99 4.33 -11.66
CA PRO A 159 12.58 5.71 -11.37
C PRO A 159 13.66 6.73 -11.71
N GLN A 160 13.24 7.94 -12.09
CA GLN A 160 14.17 9.05 -12.35
C GLN A 160 14.76 9.58 -11.05
N VAL A 161 15.99 10.10 -11.10
CA VAL A 161 16.59 10.81 -9.96
C VAL A 161 15.68 11.96 -9.53
N GLY A 162 15.47 12.10 -8.22
CA GLY A 162 14.55 13.06 -7.61
C GLY A 162 13.10 12.57 -7.48
N THR A 163 12.76 11.35 -7.95
CA THR A 163 11.38 10.82 -7.84
C THR A 163 10.95 10.62 -6.39
N CYS A 164 11.86 10.08 -5.56
CA CYS A 164 11.62 9.79 -4.16
C CYS A 164 12.93 9.80 -3.36
N ALA A 165 12.85 9.68 -2.04
CA ALA A 165 14.02 9.58 -1.15
C ALA A 165 15.02 8.51 -1.60
N GLY A 166 14.52 7.33 -1.99
CA GLY A 166 15.34 6.22 -2.51
C GLY A 166 16.08 6.53 -3.82
N TRP A 167 15.67 7.55 -4.57
CA TRP A 167 16.26 8.01 -5.83
C TRP A 167 16.78 9.44 -5.72
N ARG A 168 17.16 9.88 -4.53
CA ARG A 168 17.69 11.24 -4.32
C ARG A 168 18.97 11.48 -5.11
N ALA A 169 19.20 12.73 -5.52
CA ALA A 169 20.44 13.13 -6.15
C ALA A 169 21.63 12.85 -5.23
N GLY A 170 22.64 12.14 -5.76
CA GLY A 170 23.82 11.72 -5.00
C GLY A 170 23.57 10.59 -3.99
N GLY A 171 22.36 10.02 -3.94
CA GLY A 171 22.03 8.87 -3.10
C GLY A 171 22.47 7.53 -3.71
N VAL A 172 22.33 6.47 -2.93
CA VAL A 172 22.81 5.11 -3.22
C VAL A 172 22.35 4.63 -4.59
N ALA A 173 21.05 4.72 -4.89
CA ALA A 173 20.52 4.27 -6.18
C ALA A 173 20.98 5.15 -7.35
N ALA A 174 21.14 6.46 -7.13
CA ALA A 174 21.53 7.41 -8.16
C ALA A 174 23.02 7.27 -8.56
N THR A 175 23.86 6.75 -7.66
CA THR A 175 25.30 6.55 -7.88
C THR A 175 25.70 5.10 -8.14
N ALA A 176 24.74 4.17 -8.13
CA ALA A 176 25.01 2.76 -8.40
C ALA A 176 25.32 2.55 -9.89
N HIS A 177 26.60 2.56 -10.24
CA HIS A 177 27.09 2.18 -11.56
C HIS A 177 27.33 0.66 -11.59
N ASP A 178 26.73 -0.03 -12.57
CA ASP A 178 26.92 -1.46 -12.87
C ASP A 178 26.45 -2.50 -11.83
N GLN A 179 25.89 -2.07 -10.69
CA GLN A 179 25.34 -2.98 -9.67
C GLN A 179 23.84 -3.16 -9.86
N HIS A 180 23.36 -4.40 -9.65
CA HIS A 180 21.93 -4.69 -9.61
C HIS A 180 21.34 -3.99 -8.37
N ILE A 181 20.73 -2.83 -8.58
CA ILE A 181 20.28 -1.90 -7.52
C ILE A 181 19.22 -2.56 -6.63
N LEU A 182 18.43 -3.47 -7.21
CA LEU A 182 17.54 -4.34 -6.49
C LEU A 182 18.29 -5.63 -6.18
N GLY A 183 18.84 -5.75 -4.97
CA GLY A 183 19.48 -6.99 -4.54
C GLY A 183 18.53 -8.19 -4.55
N VAL A 184 18.96 -9.29 -3.94
CA VAL A 184 18.04 -10.40 -3.61
C VAL A 184 16.96 -9.83 -2.67
N LEU A 185 15.68 -9.93 -3.07
CA LEU A 185 14.59 -9.50 -2.20
C LEU A 185 14.62 -10.37 -0.92
N PRO A 186 14.55 -9.78 0.27
CA PRO A 186 14.51 -10.55 1.50
C PRO A 186 13.26 -11.41 1.56
N HIS A 187 13.39 -12.59 2.16
CA HIS A 187 12.27 -13.48 2.39
C HIS A 187 11.26 -12.80 3.32
N ALA A 188 9.99 -12.83 2.92
CA ALA A 188 8.89 -12.24 3.64
C ALA A 188 7.91 -13.36 4.03
N PRO A 189 7.48 -13.42 5.31
CA PRO A 189 6.45 -14.37 5.72
C PRO A 189 5.17 -14.13 4.92
N THR A 190 4.50 -15.20 4.49
CA THR A 190 3.15 -15.14 3.90
C THR A 190 2.16 -14.52 4.87
N ILE A 191 0.98 -14.13 4.39
CA ILE A 191 -0.02 -13.55 5.28
C ILE A 191 -0.47 -14.54 6.36
N HIS A 192 -0.53 -15.83 6.05
CA HIS A 192 -0.84 -16.90 7.01
C HIS A 192 0.21 -17.08 8.10
N GLU A 193 1.47 -16.74 7.82
CA GLU A 193 2.54 -16.75 8.84
C GLU A 193 2.55 -15.46 9.65
N LEU A 194 2.08 -14.35 9.08
CA LEU A 194 2.00 -13.06 9.76
C LEU A 194 0.84 -12.99 10.77
N VAL A 195 -0.25 -13.69 10.53
CA VAL A 195 -1.42 -13.69 11.43
C VAL A 195 -1.51 -15.01 12.17
N GLU A 196 -1.88 -14.98 13.45
CA GLU A 196 -2.28 -16.21 14.14
C GLU A 196 -3.58 -16.74 13.53
N ASP A 197 -3.82 -18.06 13.64
CA ASP A 197 -5.04 -18.70 13.17
C ASP A 197 -6.28 -17.99 13.74
N GLY A 198 -6.95 -17.20 12.90
CA GLY A 198 -8.04 -16.34 13.35
C GLY A 198 -8.54 -15.35 12.30
N PRO A 199 -9.56 -14.55 12.63
CA PRO A 199 -10.20 -13.64 11.69
C PRO A 199 -9.39 -12.35 11.43
N ALA A 200 -8.08 -12.34 11.70
CA ALA A 200 -7.25 -11.14 11.63
C ALA A 200 -7.03 -10.62 10.20
N TRP A 201 -7.18 -11.49 9.19
CA TRP A 201 -7.08 -11.18 7.76
C TRP A 201 -8.23 -11.77 6.94
N HIS A 202 -8.54 -11.17 5.78
CA HIS A 202 -9.53 -11.71 4.85
C HIS A 202 -8.96 -12.90 4.09
N TYR A 203 -9.83 -13.71 3.47
CA TYR A 203 -9.36 -14.80 2.63
C TYR A 203 -8.62 -14.29 1.39
N GLU A 204 -7.45 -14.84 1.10
CA GLU A 204 -6.68 -14.59 -0.12
C GLU A 204 -6.58 -15.87 -0.95
N ASP A 205 -6.88 -15.78 -2.25
CA ASP A 205 -6.61 -16.85 -3.20
C ASP A 205 -5.11 -17.06 -3.37
N GLU A 206 -4.71 -18.28 -3.72
CA GLU A 206 -3.35 -18.55 -4.20
C GLU A 206 -3.11 -17.80 -5.52
N VAL A 207 -1.93 -17.19 -5.65
CA VAL A 207 -1.57 -16.39 -6.82
C VAL A 207 -0.45 -17.05 -7.63
N PRO A 208 -0.40 -16.85 -8.96
CA PRO A 208 0.69 -17.40 -9.77
C PRO A 208 2.05 -16.80 -9.43
N PHE A 209 3.11 -17.56 -9.74
CA PHE A 209 4.49 -17.08 -9.72
C PHE A 209 4.63 -15.74 -10.46
N GLY A 210 5.41 -14.83 -9.88
CA GLY A 210 5.69 -13.53 -10.48
C GLY A 210 4.61 -12.49 -10.23
N THR A 211 3.60 -12.79 -9.41
CA THR A 211 2.56 -11.84 -9.01
C THR A 211 3.14 -10.81 -8.03
N MET A 212 2.94 -9.52 -8.31
CA MET A 212 3.17 -8.46 -7.32
C MET A 212 1.97 -8.37 -6.39
N GLN A 213 2.23 -8.32 -5.09
CA GLN A 213 1.19 -8.20 -4.07
C GLN A 213 1.38 -6.90 -3.28
N ARG A 214 0.30 -6.17 -3.04
CA ARG A 214 0.23 -5.02 -2.14
C ARG A 214 -0.77 -5.34 -1.06
N ARG A 215 -0.32 -5.41 0.18
CA ARG A 215 -1.17 -5.67 1.35
C ARG A 215 -1.18 -4.44 2.26
N ARG A 216 -2.35 -4.12 2.79
CA ARG A 216 -2.60 -2.99 3.70
C ARG A 216 -3.48 -3.46 4.86
N LEU A 217 -3.15 -3.02 6.06
CA LEU A 217 -3.98 -3.14 7.24
C LEU A 217 -4.06 -1.78 7.91
N LEU A 218 -5.25 -1.39 8.33
CA LEU A 218 -5.50 -0.15 9.07
C LEU A 218 -6.48 -0.46 10.20
N ASP A 219 -6.02 -0.27 11.43
CA ASP A 219 -6.84 -0.31 12.62
C ASP A 219 -7.09 1.09 13.15
N ILE A 220 -8.32 1.31 13.63
CA ILE A 220 -8.65 2.42 14.50
C ILE A 220 -9.32 1.96 15.78
N TYR A 221 -9.02 2.64 16.89
CA TYR A 221 -9.62 2.38 18.19
C TYR A 221 -9.60 3.65 19.05
N ARG A 222 -10.50 3.70 20.04
CA ARG A 222 -10.58 4.86 20.96
C ARG A 222 -9.34 4.91 21.85
N GLY A 223 -8.74 6.09 21.96
CA GLY A 223 -7.73 6.39 22.95
C GLY A 223 -8.28 7.24 24.10
N GLU A 224 -7.37 7.84 24.88
CA GLU A 224 -7.73 8.77 25.95
C GLU A 224 -8.31 10.09 25.41
N ASN A 225 -9.08 10.81 26.22
CA ASN A 225 -9.61 12.16 25.89
C ASN A 225 -10.35 12.24 24.54
N ALA A 226 -11.12 11.21 24.19
CA ALA A 226 -11.83 11.09 22.90
C ALA A 226 -10.92 11.08 21.66
N SER A 227 -9.61 10.86 21.84
CA SER A 227 -8.69 10.61 20.73
C SER A 227 -9.02 9.31 20.00
N VAL A 228 -8.57 9.19 18.76
CA VAL A 228 -8.62 7.95 17.98
C VAL A 228 -7.20 7.57 17.59
N LYS A 229 -6.80 6.36 17.96
CA LYS A 229 -5.49 5.82 17.62
C LYS A 229 -5.57 5.11 16.29
N ILE A 230 -4.47 5.20 15.54
CA ILE A 230 -4.32 4.60 14.22
C ILE A 230 -3.10 3.68 14.27
N GLU A 231 -3.26 2.45 13.81
CA GLU A 231 -2.17 1.52 13.56
C GLU A 231 -2.33 0.97 12.15
N MET A 232 -1.31 1.14 11.32
CA MET A 232 -1.34 0.73 9.92
C MET A 232 -0.09 -0.06 9.57
N TRP A 233 -0.26 -1.12 8.80
CA TRP A 233 0.84 -1.84 8.18
C TRP A 233 0.66 -1.86 6.67
N PHE A 234 1.77 -1.79 5.95
CA PHE A 234 1.77 -2.04 4.53
C PHE A 234 2.99 -2.84 4.09
N ARG A 235 2.77 -3.71 3.09
CA ARG A 235 3.85 -4.38 2.37
C ARG A 235 3.56 -4.50 0.89
N ASP A 236 4.58 -4.21 0.10
CA ASP A 236 4.64 -4.57 -1.31
C ASP A 236 5.64 -5.74 -1.43
N SER A 237 5.22 -6.86 -2.03
CA SER A 237 6.02 -8.07 -2.21
C SER A 237 5.90 -8.65 -3.62
N LEU A 238 6.88 -9.48 -4.01
CA LEU A 238 6.84 -10.32 -5.20
C LEU A 238 6.65 -11.78 -4.78
N HIS A 239 5.63 -12.44 -5.30
CA HIS A 239 5.42 -13.86 -5.08
C HIS A 239 6.42 -14.68 -5.92
N ARG A 240 7.32 -15.42 -5.26
CA ARG A 240 8.40 -16.18 -5.92
C ARG A 240 8.22 -17.69 -5.84
N ALA A 241 7.52 -18.20 -4.84
CA ALA A 241 7.10 -19.59 -4.76
C ALA A 241 6.05 -19.75 -3.67
N ILE A 242 5.47 -20.94 -3.57
CA ILE A 242 4.65 -21.34 -2.42
C ILE A 242 5.46 -21.08 -1.13
N ALA A 243 4.90 -20.25 -0.25
CA ALA A 243 5.55 -19.82 0.99
C ALA A 243 6.90 -19.09 0.83
N ASP A 244 7.17 -18.48 -0.34
CA ASP A 244 8.32 -17.60 -0.53
C ASP A 244 7.93 -16.30 -1.25
N ASP A 245 7.59 -15.29 -0.46
CA ASP A 245 7.44 -13.93 -0.93
C ASP A 245 8.77 -13.17 -0.75
N GLY A 246 9.12 -12.34 -1.73
CA GLY A 246 10.20 -11.37 -1.60
C GLY A 246 9.65 -10.00 -1.22
N ALA A 247 9.93 -9.49 -0.02
CA ALA A 247 9.48 -8.16 0.39
C ALA A 247 10.27 -7.06 -0.35
N LEU A 248 9.57 -6.01 -0.77
CA LEU A 248 10.16 -4.87 -1.48
C LEU A 248 10.11 -3.59 -0.63
N HIS A 249 8.92 -3.16 -0.24
CA HIS A 249 8.73 -2.00 0.64
C HIS A 249 7.76 -2.37 1.75
N GLU A 250 8.13 -2.10 2.99
CA GLU A 250 7.32 -2.39 4.16
C GLU A 250 7.51 -1.33 5.24
N TYR A 251 6.38 -0.88 5.80
CA TYR A 251 6.37 0.06 6.92
C TYR A 251 5.24 -0.30 7.89
N VAL A 252 5.48 0.01 9.16
CA VAL A 252 4.41 0.17 10.15
C VAL A 252 4.23 1.67 10.40
N VAL A 253 3.00 2.14 10.46
CA VAL A 253 2.68 3.54 10.76
C VAL A 253 1.75 3.58 11.96
N THR A 254 2.07 4.45 12.91
CA THR A 254 1.17 4.77 14.02
C THR A 254 0.74 6.23 13.94
N GLY A 255 -0.48 6.51 14.37
CA GLY A 255 -1.03 7.85 14.36
C GLY A 255 -2.05 8.08 15.47
N GLU A 256 -2.41 9.35 15.65
CA GLU A 256 -3.43 9.75 16.60
C GLU A 256 -4.21 10.94 16.04
N LEU A 257 -5.53 10.78 15.97
CA LEU A 257 -6.48 11.87 15.76
C LEU A 257 -6.90 12.41 17.13
N ASP A 258 -6.97 13.73 17.27
CA ASP A 258 -7.57 14.36 18.45
C ASP A 258 -9.10 14.26 18.44
N ALA A 259 -9.75 14.83 19.46
CA ALA A 259 -11.20 14.85 19.57
C ALA A 259 -11.92 15.61 18.43
N ALA A 260 -11.20 16.46 17.69
CA ALA A 260 -11.71 17.16 16.51
C ALA A 260 -11.47 16.38 15.21
N GLY A 261 -10.87 15.18 15.28
CA GLY A 261 -10.54 14.36 14.12
C GLY A 261 -9.28 14.82 13.38
N VAL A 262 -8.44 15.65 14.01
CA VAL A 262 -7.21 16.17 13.40
C VAL A 262 -6.03 15.28 13.75
N LEU A 263 -5.21 14.92 12.77
CA LEU A 263 -3.98 14.15 12.96
C LEU A 263 -2.96 14.96 13.76
N VAL A 264 -2.74 14.57 15.02
CA VAL A 264 -1.84 15.24 15.97
C VAL A 264 -0.55 14.45 16.22
N LYS A 265 -0.53 13.16 15.89
CA LYS A 265 0.69 12.34 15.89
C LYS A 265 0.75 11.44 14.66
N ALA A 266 1.95 11.24 14.13
CA ALA A 266 2.24 10.32 13.05
C ALA A 266 3.69 9.86 13.16
N HIS A 267 3.92 8.55 13.05
CA HIS A 267 5.24 7.96 13.02
C HIS A 267 5.26 6.80 12.04
N ALA A 268 6.24 6.77 11.15
CA ALA A 268 6.48 5.65 10.25
C ALA A 268 7.75 4.93 10.68
N THR A 269 7.65 3.62 10.87
CA THR A 269 8.74 2.72 11.18
C THR A 269 9.11 1.96 9.91
N PRO A 270 10.28 2.26 9.29
CA PRO A 270 10.83 1.45 8.23
C PRO A 270 11.00 -0.02 8.65
N ARG A 271 10.48 -0.94 7.84
CA ARG A 271 10.78 -2.38 7.90
C ARG A 271 11.61 -2.70 6.66
N THR A 272 11.22 -3.68 5.83
CA THR A 272 11.91 -3.96 4.58
C THR A 272 11.95 -2.77 3.62
N LEU A 273 13.14 -2.37 3.17
CA LEU A 273 13.33 -1.31 2.16
C LEU A 273 14.49 -1.64 1.22
N PRO A 274 14.38 -1.32 -0.09
CA PRO A 274 15.38 -1.76 -1.05
C PRO A 274 16.64 -0.89 -1.02
N MET A 275 16.47 0.43 -0.82
CA MET A 275 17.57 1.39 -0.85
C MET A 275 17.82 1.98 0.52
N GLY A 276 19.09 2.25 0.82
CA GLY A 276 19.49 2.83 2.10
C GLY A 276 19.02 4.27 2.31
N ASP A 277 18.64 4.98 1.24
CA ASP A 277 18.01 6.31 1.35
C ASP A 277 16.49 6.26 1.55
N CYS A 278 15.82 5.14 1.30
CA CYS A 278 14.37 5.01 1.50
C CYS A 278 13.90 5.35 2.93
N PRO A 279 14.61 4.95 4.01
CA PRO A 279 14.23 5.29 5.39
C PRO A 279 14.06 6.78 5.68
N LEU A 280 14.71 7.66 4.90
CA LEU A 280 14.64 9.11 5.10
C LEU A 280 13.22 9.67 4.94
N ALA A 281 12.37 9.02 4.13
CA ALA A 281 10.98 9.46 3.94
C ALA A 281 10.13 9.31 5.21
N ALA A 282 10.54 8.44 6.14
CA ALA A 282 9.74 8.10 7.31
C ALA A 282 9.54 9.26 8.29
N GLU A 283 10.52 10.15 8.45
CA GLU A 283 10.39 11.32 9.34
C GLU A 283 9.40 12.35 8.81
N HIS A 284 9.28 12.45 7.49
CA HIS A 284 8.47 13.47 6.84
C HIS A 284 6.97 13.22 6.95
N VAL A 285 6.51 12.06 7.44
CA VAL A 285 5.08 11.84 7.70
C VAL A 285 4.51 12.85 8.71
N THR A 286 5.36 13.44 9.55
CA THR A 286 5.00 14.54 10.46
C THR A 286 4.59 15.84 9.74
N LEU A 287 4.97 16.01 8.47
CA LEU A 287 4.51 17.14 7.66
C LEU A 287 2.99 17.08 7.38
N LEU A 288 2.37 15.92 7.62
CA LEU A 288 0.92 15.73 7.47
C LEU A 288 0.12 16.13 8.70
N LEU A 289 0.76 16.39 9.85
CA LEU A 289 0.08 16.82 11.08
C LEU A 289 -0.74 18.10 10.86
N GLY A 290 -1.80 18.25 11.65
CA GLY A 290 -2.75 19.36 11.54
C GLY A 290 -3.79 19.19 10.44
N ARG A 291 -3.93 17.98 9.87
CA ARG A 291 -4.93 17.65 8.83
C ARG A 291 -5.91 16.61 9.33
N THR A 292 -7.14 16.71 8.86
CA THR A 292 -8.14 15.65 8.96
C THR A 292 -7.83 14.52 7.98
N PRO A 293 -8.38 13.30 8.18
CA PRO A 293 -8.21 12.18 7.26
C PRO A 293 -8.50 12.52 5.79
N ASN A 294 -9.55 13.31 5.53
CA ASN A 294 -9.94 13.70 4.16
C ASN A 294 -8.97 14.69 3.50
N GLU A 295 -8.17 15.41 4.28
CA GLU A 295 -7.15 16.35 3.78
C GLU A 295 -5.79 15.68 3.52
N LEU A 296 -5.62 14.40 3.91
CA LEU A 296 -4.34 13.70 3.78
C LEU A 296 -3.92 13.49 2.32
N ASP A 297 -4.84 13.28 1.38
CA ASP A 297 -4.48 13.12 -0.03
C ASP A 297 -3.79 14.38 -0.59
N GLU A 298 -4.39 15.54 -0.32
CA GLU A 298 -3.82 16.83 -0.69
C GLU A 298 -2.54 17.11 0.10
N GLY A 299 -2.52 16.82 1.40
CA GLY A 299 -1.34 16.94 2.25
C GLY A 299 -0.14 16.17 1.71
N VAL A 300 -0.30 14.88 1.42
CA VAL A 300 0.72 14.03 0.80
C VAL A 300 1.17 14.61 -0.52
N ARG A 301 0.20 15.00 -1.37
CA ARG A 301 0.51 15.59 -2.67
C ARG A 301 1.30 16.86 -2.53
N GLN A 302 1.09 17.71 -1.52
CA GLN A 302 1.79 19.00 -1.40
C GLN A 302 3.13 18.88 -0.68
N HIS A 303 3.24 18.01 0.34
CA HIS A 303 4.36 18.04 1.30
C HIS A 303 5.32 16.86 1.16
N LEU A 304 4.88 15.72 0.60
CA LEU A 304 5.72 14.52 0.46
C LEU A 304 6.16 14.31 -1.00
N ARG A 305 6.59 15.39 -1.68
CA ARG A 305 7.03 15.32 -3.08
C ARG A 305 8.51 15.03 -3.21
N GLY A 306 8.86 14.32 -4.28
CA GLY A 306 10.25 14.05 -4.64
C GLY A 306 11.00 13.41 -3.48
N GLU A 307 12.21 13.90 -3.22
CA GLU A 307 13.13 13.34 -2.21
C GLU A 307 12.61 13.40 -0.77
N LEU A 308 11.57 14.19 -0.47
CA LEU A 308 10.93 14.19 0.84
C LEU A 308 10.02 12.97 1.05
N GLY A 309 9.50 12.38 -0.02
CA GLY A 309 8.58 11.26 0.05
C GLY A 309 9.18 9.94 -0.37
N CYS A 310 8.45 8.87 -0.11
CA CYS A 310 8.59 7.61 -0.82
C CYS A 310 7.26 7.35 -1.54
N THR A 311 7.27 7.01 -2.83
CA THR A 311 6.02 6.74 -3.57
C THR A 311 5.16 5.68 -2.87
N HIS A 312 5.79 4.69 -2.24
CA HIS A 312 5.12 3.62 -1.50
C HIS A 312 4.57 4.08 -0.14
N LEU A 313 5.37 4.80 0.66
CA LEU A 313 4.92 5.35 1.94
C LEU A 313 3.84 6.43 1.75
N ASN A 314 3.95 7.23 0.70
CA ASN A 314 2.97 8.25 0.35
C ASN A 314 1.60 7.63 0.07
N ASP A 315 1.54 6.54 -0.70
CA ASP A 315 0.31 5.79 -0.92
C ASP A 315 -0.24 5.23 0.40
N ALA A 316 0.62 4.70 1.28
CA ALA A 316 0.19 4.23 2.59
C ALA A 316 -0.37 5.37 3.47
N MET A 317 0.26 6.54 3.50
CA MET A 317 -0.28 7.70 4.23
C MET A 317 -1.62 8.18 3.66
N ARG A 318 -1.84 8.04 2.35
CA ARG A 318 -3.15 8.31 1.74
C ARG A 318 -4.21 7.32 2.18
N PHE A 319 -3.85 6.08 2.50
CA PHE A 319 -4.79 5.04 2.95
C PHE A 319 -5.43 5.38 4.30
N ILE A 320 -4.74 6.15 5.16
CA ILE A 320 -5.29 6.63 6.44
C ILE A 320 -6.56 7.47 6.26
N ARG A 321 -6.84 8.04 5.08
CA ARG A 321 -8.13 8.70 4.81
C ARG A 321 -9.34 7.80 5.06
N SER A 322 -9.18 6.47 4.93
CA SER A 322 -10.22 5.48 5.24
C SER A 322 -10.74 5.58 6.67
N THR A 323 -9.94 6.14 7.59
CA THR A 323 -10.40 6.40 8.96
C THR A 323 -11.66 7.27 9.02
N ASP A 324 -11.87 8.17 8.05
CA ASP A 324 -13.05 9.03 7.99
C ASP A 324 -14.38 8.25 8.04
N VAL A 325 -14.50 7.21 7.21
CA VAL A 325 -15.70 6.37 7.20
C VAL A 325 -15.71 5.37 8.35
N MET A 326 -14.53 4.88 8.74
CA MET A 326 -14.39 3.90 9.83
C MET A 326 -14.77 4.50 11.19
N LEU A 327 -14.57 5.81 11.40
CA LEU A 327 -14.93 6.52 12.62
C LEU A 327 -16.41 6.39 12.97
N ASN A 328 -17.28 6.37 11.95
CA ASN A 328 -18.73 6.18 12.13
C ASN A 328 -19.08 4.74 12.53
N GLN A 329 -18.14 3.81 12.37
CA GLN A 329 -18.31 2.40 12.68
C GLN A 329 -17.64 2.02 14.01
N LEU A 330 -16.88 2.94 14.62
CA LEU A 330 -16.21 2.75 15.89
C LEU A 330 -17.19 3.00 17.05
N SER A 331 -17.74 1.91 17.58
CA SER A 331 -18.67 1.86 18.72
C SER A 331 -18.10 2.46 20.01
#